data_AF-A0A1Q6RJT8-F1
#
_entry.id   AF-A0A1Q6RJT8-F1
#
_cell.length_a   1.000
_cell.length_b   1.000
_cell.length_c   1.000
_cell.angle_alpha   90.00
_cell.angle_beta   90.00
_cell.angle_gamma   90.00
#
_symmetry.space_group_name_H-M   'P 1'
#
loop_
_entity.id
_entity.type
_entity.pdbx_description
1 polymer ?
#
loop_
_entity_poly.entity_id
_entity_poly.type
_entity_poly.pdbx_seq_one_letter_code
_entity_poly.pdbx_strand_id
1 'polypeptide(L)'
;MDTPDKAAEIKAAAAALIAFGTALFGWVGWMVVLWLIAMALDYLTGTFAALYNKTWSSAAARRGLWHKLGSIFGVLVAAMCDLVLRLVGDNFGFELPMIGQSCLITPIVAAWYFFTELGSIVENAAAMGAPVPDLLKKLIARGKKTIDDKTGDGDNEE
;
A
#
# COMPACT_ATOMS: atom_id res chain seq x y z
N MET A 1 -38.01 6.05 -25.90
CA MET A 1 -36.71 6.18 -25.22
C MET A 1 -36.44 4.82 -24.63
N ASP A 2 -35.59 4.03 -25.28
CA ASP A 2 -35.19 2.72 -24.75
C ASP A 2 -34.46 2.95 -23.42
N THR A 3 -34.88 2.24 -22.39
CA THR A 3 -34.22 2.24 -21.08
C THR A 3 -32.74 1.98 -21.32
N PRO A 4 -31.82 2.82 -20.80
CA PRO A 4 -30.40 2.53 -20.93
C PRO A 4 -30.14 1.12 -20.41
N ASP A 5 -29.41 0.34 -21.20
CA ASP A 5 -28.99 -1.01 -20.84
C ASP A 5 -28.46 -0.98 -19.39
N LYS A 6 -28.84 -1.94 -18.55
CA LYS A 6 -28.37 -2.01 -17.16
C LYS A 6 -26.85 -1.98 -17.08
N ALA A 7 -26.17 -2.52 -18.10
CA ALA A 7 -24.73 -2.41 -18.23
C ALA A 7 -24.25 -0.95 -18.41
N ALA A 8 -24.99 -0.11 -19.15
CA ALA A 8 -24.70 1.31 -19.33
C ALA A 8 -24.93 2.10 -18.03
N GLU A 9 -25.99 1.82 -17.28
CA GLU A 9 -26.24 2.43 -15.97
C GLU A 9 -25.11 2.10 -14.98
N ILE A 10 -24.68 0.83 -14.91
CA ILE A 10 -23.57 0.39 -14.05
C ILE A 10 -22.26 1.08 -14.43
N LYS A 11 -21.94 1.14 -15.74
CA LYS A 11 -20.72 1.82 -16.22
C LYS A 11 -20.75 3.31 -15.92
N ALA A 12 -21.89 3.98 -16.09
CA ALA A 12 -22.05 5.39 -15.79
C ALA A 12 -21.89 5.67 -14.29
N ALA A 13 -22.48 4.84 -13.43
CA ALA A 13 -22.32 4.96 -11.99
C ALA A 13 -20.85 4.74 -11.56
N ALA A 14 -20.17 3.75 -12.12
CA ALA A 14 -18.75 3.50 -11.87
C ALA A 14 -17.88 4.68 -12.34
N ALA A 15 -18.14 5.22 -13.54
CA ALA A 15 -17.43 6.37 -14.07
C ALA A 15 -17.65 7.62 -13.21
N ALA A 16 -18.89 7.87 -12.74
CA ALA A 16 -19.20 8.97 -11.85
C ALA A 16 -18.49 8.85 -10.50
N LEU A 17 -18.42 7.65 -9.91
CA LEU A 17 -17.68 7.40 -8.67
C LEU A 17 -16.18 7.62 -8.84
N ILE A 18 -15.60 7.14 -9.94
CA ILE A 18 -14.17 7.34 -10.25
C ILE A 18 -13.87 8.82 -10.49
N ALA A 19 -14.71 9.51 -11.26
CA ALA A 19 -14.56 10.94 -11.52
C ALA A 19 -14.67 11.75 -10.21
N PHE A 20 -15.65 11.42 -9.36
CA PHE A 20 -15.84 12.05 -8.06
C PHE A 20 -14.65 11.83 -7.12
N GLY A 21 -14.16 10.59 -7.00
CA GLY A 21 -12.97 10.29 -6.22
C GLY A 21 -11.73 11.02 -6.74
N THR A 22 -11.57 11.10 -8.06
CA THR A 22 -10.48 11.86 -8.69
C THR A 22 -10.58 13.36 -8.39
N ALA A 23 -11.79 13.92 -8.36
CA ALA A 23 -12.02 15.32 -8.01
C ALA A 23 -11.75 15.62 -6.52
N LEU A 24 -11.99 14.65 -5.62
CA LEU A 24 -11.81 14.86 -4.18
C LEU A 24 -10.35 14.81 -3.72
N PHE A 25 -9.56 13.85 -4.20
CA PHE A 25 -8.20 13.60 -3.67
C PHE A 25 -7.12 13.43 -4.74
N GLY A 26 -7.47 13.56 -6.03
CA GLY A 26 -6.52 13.53 -7.14
C GLY A 26 -5.80 12.19 -7.29
N TRP A 27 -4.70 12.21 -8.05
CA TRP A 27 -3.90 11.03 -8.36
C TRP A 27 -3.24 10.39 -7.11
N VAL A 28 -2.82 11.19 -6.11
CA VAL A 28 -2.25 10.67 -4.85
C VAL A 28 -3.29 9.87 -4.07
N GLY A 29 -4.54 10.33 -4.05
CA GLY A 29 -5.66 9.57 -3.48
C GLY A 29 -5.80 8.18 -4.08
N TRP A 30 -5.67 8.07 -5.41
CA TRP A 30 -5.70 6.77 -6.08
C TRP A 30 -4.52 5.86 -5.72
N MET A 31 -3.32 6.41 -5.49
CA MET A 31 -2.20 5.62 -5.00
C MET A 31 -2.50 5.02 -3.61
N VAL A 32 -3.06 5.83 -2.71
CA VAL A 32 -3.48 5.38 -1.37
C VAL A 32 -4.58 4.32 -1.49
N VAL A 33 -5.57 4.51 -2.36
CA VAL A 33 -6.64 3.52 -2.59
C VAL A 33 -6.08 2.19 -3.12
N LEU A 34 -5.20 2.22 -4.12
CA LEU A 34 -4.56 1.00 -4.65
C LEU A 34 -3.74 0.28 -3.58
N TRP A 35 -3.03 1.02 -2.74
CA TRP A 35 -2.35 0.48 -1.58
C TRP A 35 -3.30 -0.18 -0.57
N LEU A 36 -4.39 0.47 -0.21
CA LEU A 36 -5.38 -0.11 0.71
C LEU A 36 -6.02 -1.38 0.12
N ILE A 37 -6.26 -1.41 -1.20
CA ILE A 37 -6.72 -2.63 -1.90
C ILE A 37 -5.67 -3.74 -1.80
N ALA A 38 -4.39 -3.43 -2.06
CA ALA A 38 -3.30 -4.41 -1.92
C ALA A 38 -3.21 -4.94 -0.48
N MET A 39 -3.32 -4.06 0.53
CA MET A 39 -3.34 -4.45 1.94
C MET A 39 -4.51 -5.37 2.29
N ALA A 40 -5.71 -5.09 1.75
CA ALA A 40 -6.88 -5.93 1.95
C ALA A 40 -6.69 -7.31 1.29
N LEU A 41 -6.18 -7.35 0.06
CA LEU A 41 -5.85 -8.60 -0.64
C LEU A 41 -4.77 -9.40 0.09
N ASP A 42 -3.77 -8.72 0.64
CA ASP A 42 -2.74 -9.37 1.46
C ASP A 42 -3.36 -10.03 2.70
N TYR A 43 -4.27 -9.34 3.40
CA TYR A 43 -4.94 -9.92 4.56
C TYR A 43 -5.77 -11.16 4.19
N LEU A 44 -6.47 -11.10 3.06
CA LEU A 44 -7.25 -12.24 2.56
C LEU A 44 -6.34 -13.41 2.16
N THR A 45 -5.28 -13.16 1.40
CA THR A 45 -4.36 -14.20 0.95
C THR A 45 -3.58 -14.82 2.11
N GLY A 46 -3.16 -14.03 3.10
CA GLY A 46 -2.55 -14.53 4.34
C GLY A 46 -3.51 -15.39 5.16
N THR A 47 -4.79 -15.00 5.19
CA THR A 47 -5.83 -15.80 5.84
C THR A 47 -6.04 -17.13 5.14
N PHE A 48 -6.13 -17.12 3.80
CA PHE A 48 -6.28 -18.35 3.01
C PHE A 48 -5.04 -19.25 3.12
N ALA A 49 -3.83 -18.69 3.13
CA ALA A 49 -2.60 -19.45 3.32
C ALA A 49 -2.54 -20.14 4.69
N ALA A 50 -2.95 -19.45 5.76
CA ALA A 50 -2.99 -20.02 7.10
C ALA A 50 -4.07 -21.10 7.26
N LEU A 51 -5.24 -20.93 6.61
CA LEU A 51 -6.29 -21.94 6.57
C LEU A 51 -5.85 -23.19 5.79
N TYR A 52 -5.23 -23.00 4.62
CA TYR A 52 -4.70 -24.07 3.79
C TYR A 52 -3.67 -24.93 4.55
N ASN A 53 -2.78 -24.27 5.30
CA ASN A 53 -1.74 -24.92 6.09
C ASN A 53 -2.20 -25.38 7.49
N LYS A 54 -3.47 -25.20 7.85
CA LYS A 54 -4.05 -25.53 9.17
C LYS A 54 -3.30 -24.91 10.36
N THR A 55 -2.64 -23.77 10.15
CA THR A 55 -1.81 -23.08 11.15
C THR A 55 -2.47 -21.80 11.68
N TRP A 56 -3.77 -21.64 11.46
CA TRP A 56 -4.51 -20.46 11.88
C TRP A 56 -4.39 -20.23 13.39
N SER A 57 -3.92 -19.03 13.74
CA SER A 57 -3.86 -18.57 15.12
C SER A 57 -4.36 -17.13 15.19
N SER A 58 -5.36 -16.89 16.06
CA SER A 58 -5.89 -15.55 16.30
C SER A 58 -4.81 -14.59 16.81
N ALA A 59 -3.77 -15.10 17.50
CA ALA A 59 -2.64 -14.29 17.94
C ALA A 59 -1.76 -13.83 16.76
N ALA A 60 -1.57 -14.69 15.75
CA ALA A 60 -0.86 -14.32 14.53
C ALA A 60 -1.66 -13.31 13.69
N ALA A 61 -2.98 -13.52 13.54
CA ALA A 61 -3.85 -12.59 12.84
C ALA A 61 -3.87 -11.19 13.48
N ARG A 62 -3.93 -11.09 14.81
CA ARG A 62 -3.85 -9.79 15.52
C ARG A 62 -2.51 -9.10 15.32
N ARG A 63 -1.39 -9.83 15.37
CA ARG A 63 -0.06 -9.25 15.09
C ARG A 63 0.03 -8.68 13.68
N GLY A 64 -0.52 -9.39 12.68
CA GLY A 64 -0.62 -8.88 11.31
C GLY A 64 -1.43 -7.58 11.22
N LEU A 65 -2.56 -7.49 11.96
CA LEU A 65 -3.38 -6.28 11.96
C LEU A 65 -2.67 -5.07 12.60
N TRP A 66 -1.92 -5.27 13.69
CA TRP A 66 -1.12 -4.19 14.31
C TRP A 66 -0.04 -3.65 13.38
N HIS A 67 0.61 -4.53 12.60
CA HIS A 67 1.60 -4.11 11.61
C HIS A 67 0.97 -3.24 10.50
N LYS A 68 -0.20 -3.64 10.00
CA LYS A 68 -0.99 -2.87 9.01
C LYS A 68 -1.48 -1.54 9.57
N LEU A 69 -1.86 -1.51 10.85
CA LEU A 69 -2.21 -0.25 11.50
C LEU A 69 -0.98 0.69 11.57
N GLY A 70 0.21 0.14 11.83
CA GLY A 70 1.46 0.90 11.78
C GLY A 70 1.74 1.52 10.40
N SER A 71 1.49 0.80 9.31
CA SER A 71 1.67 1.35 7.95
C SER A 71 0.67 2.46 7.63
N ILE A 72 -0.58 2.39 8.14
CA ILE A 72 -1.55 3.49 8.08
C ILE A 72 -1.01 4.74 8.76
N PHE A 73 -0.47 4.63 9.97
CA PHE A 73 0.16 5.77 10.62
C PHE A 73 1.38 6.31 9.86
N GLY A 74 2.18 5.42 9.23
CA GLY A 74 3.29 5.84 8.36
C GLY A 74 2.86 6.73 7.20
N VAL A 75 1.78 6.36 6.50
CA VAL A 75 1.22 7.19 5.41
C VAL A 75 0.57 8.47 5.95
N LEU A 76 -0.07 8.44 7.12
CA LEU A 76 -0.61 9.66 7.75
C LEU A 76 0.50 10.66 8.11
N VAL A 77 1.62 10.18 8.66
CA VAL A 77 2.79 11.03 8.94
C VAL A 77 3.34 11.63 7.65
N ALA A 78 3.47 10.84 6.59
CA ALA A 78 3.88 11.34 5.27
C ALA A 78 2.95 12.45 4.74
N ALA A 79 1.63 12.28 4.89
CA ALA A 79 0.64 13.28 4.54
C ALA A 79 0.77 14.56 5.37
N MET A 80 1.03 14.43 6.67
CA MET A 80 1.29 15.59 7.54
C MET A 80 2.57 16.34 7.11
N CYS A 81 3.63 15.62 6.72
CA CYS A 81 4.85 16.25 6.20
C CYS A 81 4.57 17.03 4.91
N ASP A 82 3.79 16.46 3.99
CA ASP A 82 3.39 17.16 2.76
C ASP A 82 2.58 18.43 3.04
N LEU A 83 1.68 18.38 4.03
CA LEU A 83 0.93 19.58 4.46
C LEU A 83 1.85 20.68 5.00
N VAL A 84 2.83 20.32 5.84
CA VAL A 84 3.81 21.28 6.37
C VAL A 84 4.67 21.86 5.25
N LEU A 85 5.16 21.03 4.33
CA LEU A 85 5.94 21.47 3.18
C LEU A 85 5.15 22.46 2.31
N ARG A 86 3.87 22.18 2.08
CA ARG A 86 2.98 23.07 1.34
C ARG A 86 2.81 24.41 2.06
N LEU A 87 2.56 24.40 3.37
CA LEU A 87 2.43 25.63 4.16
C LEU A 87 3.71 26.47 4.12
N VAL A 88 4.89 25.84 4.18
CA VAL A 88 6.16 26.55 4.08
C VAL A 88 6.36 27.11 2.67
N GLY A 89 6.11 26.32 1.62
CA GLY A 89 6.23 26.76 0.22
C GLY A 89 5.37 27.98 -0.10
N ASP A 90 4.09 27.94 0.31
CA ASP A 90 3.11 29.02 0.08
C ASP A 90 3.53 30.35 0.77
N ASN A 91 4.20 30.28 1.93
CA ASN A 91 4.61 31.47 2.69
C ASN A 91 5.99 32.03 2.32
N PHE A 92 6.90 31.18 1.85
CA PHE A 92 8.28 31.58 1.52
C PHE A 92 8.52 31.82 0.02
N GLY A 93 7.50 31.68 -0.82
CA GLY A 93 7.61 31.89 -2.27
C GLY A 93 8.53 30.88 -2.96
N PHE A 94 8.78 29.74 -2.31
CA PHE A 94 9.56 28.64 -2.87
C PHE A 94 8.60 27.77 -3.70
N GLU A 95 8.44 28.09 -4.97
CA GLU A 95 7.89 27.13 -5.93
C GLU A 95 8.97 26.08 -6.20
N LEU A 96 8.79 24.86 -5.69
CA LEU A 96 9.67 23.74 -6.00
C LEU A 96 9.60 23.45 -7.52
N PRO A 97 10.66 23.74 -8.32
CA PRO A 97 10.56 23.82 -9.78
C PRO A 97 10.35 22.48 -10.50
N MET A 98 10.40 21.36 -9.77
CA MET A 98 10.47 20.02 -10.36
C MET A 98 9.14 19.27 -10.36
N ILE A 99 8.16 19.67 -9.54
CA ILE A 99 6.90 18.92 -9.38
C ILE A 99 5.80 19.94 -9.15
N GLY A 100 5.00 20.25 -10.18
CA GLY A 100 3.85 21.15 -10.09
C GLY A 100 2.68 20.59 -9.26
N GLN A 101 2.93 19.78 -8.23
CA GLN A 101 1.93 19.02 -7.49
C GLN A 101 2.18 19.10 -5.98
N SER A 102 1.07 19.22 -5.25
CA SER A 102 0.96 19.59 -3.83
C SER A 102 1.40 18.53 -2.79
N CYS A 103 1.95 17.38 -3.20
CA CYS A 103 2.43 16.31 -2.30
C CYS A 103 3.67 15.61 -2.88
N LEU A 104 4.71 15.40 -2.07
CA LEU A 104 5.98 14.80 -2.47
C LEU A 104 6.27 13.48 -1.74
N ILE A 105 6.03 13.47 -0.42
CA ILE A 105 6.43 12.38 0.47
C ILE A 105 5.37 11.28 0.45
N THR A 106 4.08 11.63 0.53
CA THR A 106 2.95 10.69 0.52
C THR A 106 2.97 9.72 -0.65
N PRO A 107 3.11 10.14 -1.93
CA PRO A 107 3.11 9.19 -3.04
C PRO A 107 4.30 8.22 -2.98
N ILE A 108 5.47 8.66 -2.51
CA ILE A 108 6.66 7.80 -2.37
C ILE A 108 6.43 6.76 -1.27
N VAL A 109 5.95 7.20 -0.10
CA VAL A 109 5.68 6.30 1.04
C VAL A 109 4.54 5.33 0.73
N ALA A 110 3.47 5.79 0.08
CA ALA A 110 2.38 4.94 -0.36
C ALA A 110 2.84 3.91 -1.40
N ALA A 111 3.68 4.31 -2.37
CA ALA A 111 4.27 3.37 -3.32
C ALA A 111 5.16 2.33 -2.64
N TRP A 112 5.98 2.75 -1.67
CA TRP A 112 6.79 1.83 -0.87
C TRP A 112 5.91 0.77 -0.19
N TYR A 113 4.89 1.19 0.57
CA TYR A 113 4.00 0.24 1.23
C TYR A 113 3.20 -0.62 0.24
N PHE A 114 2.78 -0.08 -0.90
CA PHE A 114 2.15 -0.86 -1.96
C PHE A 114 3.04 -2.03 -2.41
N PHE A 115 4.31 -1.76 -2.71
CA PHE A 115 5.25 -2.82 -3.10
C PHE A 115 5.51 -3.83 -1.98
N THR A 116 5.53 -3.42 -0.71
CA THR A 116 5.66 -4.37 0.40
C THR A 116 4.45 -5.28 0.54
N GLU A 117 3.23 -4.77 0.36
CA GLU A 117 2.01 -5.58 0.39
C GLU A 117 1.96 -6.56 -0.79
N LEU A 118 2.38 -6.12 -1.99
CA LEU A 118 2.51 -7.03 -3.14
C LEU A 118 3.52 -8.16 -2.88
N GLY A 119 4.64 -7.88 -2.22
CA GLY A 119 5.61 -8.89 -1.80
C GLY A 119 4.97 -9.94 -0.88
N SER A 120 4.23 -9.49 0.13
CA SER A 120 3.53 -10.36 1.07
C SER A 120 2.44 -11.22 0.40
N ILE A 121 1.68 -10.67 -0.56
CA ILE A 121 0.71 -11.45 -1.37
C ILE A 121 1.41 -12.59 -2.12
N VAL A 122 2.59 -12.32 -2.71
CA VAL A 122 3.36 -13.33 -3.43
C VAL A 122 3.86 -14.43 -2.50
N GLU A 123 4.29 -14.09 -1.29
CA GLU A 123 4.67 -15.06 -0.26
C GLU A 123 3.47 -15.93 0.15
N ASN A 124 2.31 -15.32 0.41
CA ASN A 124 1.08 -16.02 0.75
C ASN A 124 0.63 -16.96 -0.39
N ALA A 125 0.72 -16.52 -1.64
CA ALA A 125 0.42 -17.34 -2.81
C ALA A 125 1.38 -18.53 -2.94
N ALA A 126 2.68 -18.33 -2.72
CA ALA A 126 3.66 -19.40 -2.71
C ALA A 126 3.39 -20.41 -1.57
N ALA A 127 2.99 -19.94 -0.39
CA ALA A 127 2.61 -20.79 0.75
C ALA A 127 1.34 -21.62 0.51
N MET A 128 0.48 -21.21 -0.42
CA MET A 128 -0.66 -21.98 -0.91
C MET A 128 -0.30 -22.98 -2.03
N GLY A 129 0.96 -23.01 -2.47
CA GLY A 129 1.43 -23.90 -3.53
C GLY A 129 1.25 -23.37 -4.95
N ALA A 130 0.97 -22.07 -5.13
CA ALA A 130 0.89 -21.48 -6.47
C ALA A 130 2.26 -21.53 -7.18
N PRO A 131 2.30 -21.75 -8.51
CA PRO A 131 3.53 -21.74 -9.29
C PRO A 131 4.05 -20.30 -9.48
N VAL A 132 4.65 -19.73 -8.43
CA VAL A 132 5.26 -18.39 -8.47
C VAL A 132 6.62 -18.47 -9.16
N PRO A 133 6.92 -17.59 -10.15
CA PRO A 133 8.22 -17.52 -10.80
C PRO A 133 9.38 -17.36 -9.80
N ASP A 134 10.47 -18.09 -10.01
CA ASP A 134 11.61 -18.11 -9.07
C ASP A 134 12.34 -16.75 -8.99
N LEU A 135 12.21 -15.91 -10.01
CA LEU A 135 12.71 -14.53 -9.96
C LEU A 135 12.06 -13.74 -8.81
N LEU A 136 10.74 -13.84 -8.65
CA LEU A 136 9.99 -13.17 -7.60
C LEU A 136 10.38 -13.71 -6.22
N LYS A 137 10.48 -15.05 -6.08
CA LYS A 137 10.93 -15.67 -4.83
C LYS A 137 12.34 -15.21 -4.43
N LYS A 138 13.26 -15.11 -5.39
CA LYS A 138 14.65 -14.66 -5.15
C LYS A 138 14.73 -13.19 -4.79
N LEU A 139 13.93 -12.34 -5.43
CA LEU A 139 13.88 -10.90 -5.13
C LEU A 139 13.36 -10.67 -3.71
N ILE A 140 12.29 -11.36 -3.32
CA ILE A 140 11.71 -11.28 -1.97
C ILE A 140 12.72 -11.80 -0.92
N ALA A 141 13.32 -12.97 -1.16
CA ALA A 141 14.30 -13.56 -0.25
C ALA A 141 15.56 -12.68 -0.05
N ARG A 142 16.04 -12.03 -1.12
CA ARG A 142 17.16 -11.09 -1.01
C ARG A 142 16.77 -9.82 -0.26
N GLY A 143 15.57 -9.28 -0.52
CA GLY A 143 15.06 -8.11 0.19
C GLY A 143 15.01 -8.33 1.69
N LYS A 144 14.49 -9.49 2.13
CA LYS A 144 14.41 -9.85 3.55
C LYS A 144 15.78 -9.95 4.22
N LYS A 145 16.75 -10.61 3.57
CA LYS A 145 18.11 -10.74 4.10
C LYS A 145 18.75 -9.36 4.33
N THR A 146 18.59 -8.43 3.38
CA THR A 146 19.15 -7.07 3.52
C THR A 146 18.45 -6.23 4.59
N ILE A 147 17.17 -6.49 4.88
CA ILE A 147 16.43 -5.80 5.95
C ILE A 147 16.83 -6.36 7.33
N ASP A 148 16.88 -7.68 7.47
CA ASP A 148 17.31 -8.34 8.72
C ASP A 148 18.77 -8.00 9.05
N ASP A 149 19.67 -7.98 8.06
CA ASP A 149 21.08 -7.61 8.24
C ASP A 149 21.26 -6.12 8.65
N LYS A 150 20.30 -5.24 8.34
CA LYS A 150 20.33 -3.82 8.73
C LYS A 150 19.60 -3.51 10.03
N THR A 151 18.80 -4.44 10.53
CA THR A 151 18.07 -4.28 11.80
C THR A 151 18.82 -4.96 12.97
N GLY A 152 19.88 -5.72 12.68
CA GLY A 152 20.67 -6.49 13.65
C GLY A 152 21.97 -5.85 14.15
N ASP A 153 22.28 -4.60 13.83
CA ASP A 153 23.49 -3.89 14.30
C ASP A 153 23.14 -2.78 15.30
N GLY A 154 22.44 -3.16 16.37
CA GLY A 154 22.04 -2.26 17.46
C GLY A 154 22.14 -2.86 18.86
N ASP A 155 22.54 -4.12 18.99
CA ASP A 155 22.78 -4.76 20.28
C ASP A 155 24.27 -5.12 20.38
N ASN A 156 25.10 -4.12 20.65
CA ASN A 156 26.38 -4.21 21.36
C ASN A 156 26.98 -2.79 21.48
N GLU A 157 26.74 -2.12 22.61
CA GLU A 157 27.78 -1.48 23.43
C GLU A 157 27.14 -0.76 24.64
N GLU A 158 27.58 -1.22 25.82
CA GLU A 158 27.42 -0.72 27.21
C GLU A 158 26.06 -0.75 27.93
#